data_AF-A0A2H5QXX7-F1
#
_entry.id   AF-A0A2H5QXX7-F1
#
_cell.length_a   1.000
_cell.length_b   1.000
_cell.length_c   1.000
_cell.angle_alpha   90.00
_cell.angle_beta   90.00
_cell.angle_gamma   90.00
#
_symmetry.space_group_name_H-M   'P 1'
#
loop_
_entity.id
_entity.type
_entity.pdbx_description
1 polymer ?
#
loop_
_entity_poly.entity_id
_entity_poly.type
_entity_poly.pdbx_seq_one_letter_code
_entity_poly.pdbx_strand_id
1 'polypeptide(L)'
;TCESAVQLRKAGKVTVRESTLKKLGAVHFKYGVVNEHFEVTKFSLLETIKEAVPEMWSPEMKSAWSEAYDQLVAAIKSEMKPSS
;
A
#
# COMPACT_ATOMS: atom_id res chain seq x y z
N THR A 1 -5.42 -2.53 -13.91
CA THR A 1 -6.03 -1.43 -13.15
C THR A 1 -7.55 -1.53 -13.02
N CYS A 2 -8.30 -1.99 -14.02
CA CYS A 2 -9.76 -2.16 -13.92
C CYS A 2 -10.21 -3.38 -13.08
N GLU A 3 -9.47 -4.49 -13.16
CA GLU A 3 -9.84 -5.75 -12.48
C GLU A 3 -9.79 -5.66 -10.95
N SER A 4 -8.78 -4.99 -10.40
CA SER A 4 -8.62 -4.79 -8.94
C SER A 4 -9.71 -3.89 -8.36
N ALA A 5 -10.14 -2.85 -9.09
CA ALA A 5 -11.26 -2.00 -8.69
C ALA A 5 -12.59 -2.77 -8.67
N VAL A 6 -12.80 -3.67 -9.63
CA VAL A 6 -13.97 -4.56 -9.66
C VAL A 6 -13.94 -5.56 -8.50
N GLN A 7 -12.77 -6.12 -8.16
CA GLN A 7 -12.62 -7.01 -7.01
C GLN A 7 -12.91 -6.29 -5.70
N LEU A 8 -12.39 -5.08 -5.52
CA LEU A 8 -12.69 -4.26 -4.35
C LEU A 8 -14.19 -4.01 -4.21
N ARG A 9 -14.85 -3.60 -5.31
CA ARG A 9 -16.30 -3.34 -5.33
C ARG A 9 -17.12 -4.58 -4.99
N LYS A 10 -16.73 -5.76 -5.47
CA LYS A 10 -17.50 -7.00 -5.31
C LYS A 10 -17.22 -7.75 -4.01
N ALA A 11 -15.97 -7.77 -3.57
CA ALA A 11 -15.53 -8.63 -2.47
C ALA A 11 -15.11 -7.85 -1.21
N GLY A 12 -15.07 -6.51 -1.27
CA GLY A 12 -14.56 -5.67 -0.19
C GLY A 12 -13.05 -5.85 0.07
N LYS A 13 -12.37 -6.67 -0.74
CA LYS A 13 -10.95 -7.00 -0.61
C LYS A 13 -10.29 -7.05 -1.99
N VAL A 14 -9.08 -6.51 -2.07
CA VAL A 14 -8.19 -6.74 -3.22
C VAL A 14 -7.16 -7.78 -2.78
N THR A 15 -7.21 -8.97 -3.36
CA THR A 15 -6.17 -9.99 -3.14
C THR A 15 -4.97 -9.70 -4.02
N VAL A 16 -3.90 -9.17 -3.42
CA VAL A 16 -2.58 -9.15 -4.06
C VAL A 16 -2.10 -10.60 -4.18
N ARG A 17 -1.66 -11.02 -5.37
CA ARG A 17 -1.14 -12.38 -5.57
C ARG A 17 0.06 -12.61 -4.65
N GLU A 18 0.11 -13.74 -3.96
CA GLU A 18 1.19 -14.07 -3.03
C GLU A 18 2.59 -13.97 -3.67
N SER A 19 2.72 -14.38 -4.94
CA SER A 19 3.98 -14.27 -5.69
C SER A 19 4.44 -12.81 -5.86
N THR A 20 3.50 -11.87 -5.95
CA THR A 20 3.79 -10.44 -6.02
C THR A 20 4.25 -9.92 -4.67
N LEU A 21 3.60 -10.31 -3.58
CA LEU A 21 4.00 -9.92 -2.22
C LEU A 21 5.40 -10.45 -1.86
N LYS A 22 5.68 -11.73 -2.15
CA LYS A 22 7.01 -12.33 -1.94
C LYS A 22 8.12 -11.57 -2.68
N LYS A 23 7.90 -11.25 -3.96
CA LYS A 23 8.85 -10.46 -4.75
C LYS A 23 9.03 -9.06 -4.16
N LEU A 24 7.95 -8.40 -3.77
CA LEU A 24 7.99 -7.04 -3.23
C LEU A 24 8.71 -6.99 -1.88
N GLY A 25 8.41 -7.92 -0.98
CA GLY A 25 9.08 -8.08 0.31
C GLY A 25 10.58 -8.35 0.17
N ALA A 26 10.97 -9.28 -0.72
CA ALA A 26 12.39 -9.57 -0.99
C ALA A 26 13.15 -8.34 -1.53
N VAL A 27 12.52 -7.53 -2.38
CA VAL A 27 13.10 -6.27 -2.89
C VAL A 27 13.27 -5.25 -1.76
N HIS A 28 12.26 -5.06 -0.91
CA HIS A 28 12.34 -4.16 0.24
C HIS A 28 13.42 -4.60 1.23
N PHE A 29 13.53 -5.92 1.48
CA PHE A 29 14.59 -6.49 2.29
C PHE A 29 15.98 -6.22 1.69
N LYS A 30 16.16 -6.51 0.40
CA LYS A 30 17.44 -6.31 -0.32
C LYS A 30 17.94 -4.86 -0.24
N TYR A 31 17.02 -3.89 -0.30
CA TYR A 31 17.38 -2.46 -0.24
C TYR A 31 17.42 -1.89 1.18
N GLY A 32 17.25 -2.72 2.22
CA GLY A 32 17.34 -2.27 3.61
C GLY A 32 16.22 -1.31 3.99
N VAL A 33 15.01 -1.49 3.45
CA VAL A 33 13.88 -0.66 3.83
C VAL A 33 13.52 -0.92 5.30
N VAL A 34 13.32 0.15 6.07
CA VAL A 34 12.93 0.10 7.48
C VAL A 34 11.56 0.74 7.69
N ASN A 35 11.02 0.64 8.92
CA ASN A 35 9.69 1.16 9.25
C ASN A 35 9.53 2.64 8.92
N GLU A 36 10.56 3.43 9.24
CA GLU A 36 10.61 4.88 9.07
C GLU A 36 10.42 5.28 7.60
N HIS A 37 10.92 4.48 6.65
CA HIS A 37 10.72 4.72 5.22
C HIS A 37 9.26 4.57 4.79
N PHE A 38 8.51 3.64 5.39
CA PHE A 38 7.08 3.48 5.12
C PHE A 38 6.28 4.66 5.66
N GLU A 39 6.61 5.17 6.86
CA GLU A 39 5.91 6.32 7.44
C GLU A 39 6.07 7.59 6.59
N VAL A 40 7.29 7.90 6.15
CA VAL A 40 7.52 9.07 5.28
C VAL A 40 6.88 8.90 3.90
N THR A 41 6.82 7.67 3.39
CA THR A 41 6.15 7.35 2.12
C THR A 41 4.64 7.52 2.25
N LYS A 42 4.03 7.05 3.35
CA LYS A 42 2.61 7.23 3.64
C LYS A 42 2.24 8.69 3.66
N PHE A 43 3.00 9.50 4.40
CA PHE A 43 2.79 10.95 4.47
C PHE A 43 2.83 11.57 3.07
N SER A 44 3.91 11.31 2.32
CA SER A 44 4.11 11.87 0.98
C SER A 44 3.01 11.45 -0.01
N LEU A 45 2.55 10.20 0.07
CA LEU A 45 1.46 9.68 -0.76
C LEU A 45 0.15 10.41 -0.47
N LEU A 46 -0.22 10.58 0.80
CA LEU A 46 -1.47 11.25 1.18
C LEU A 46 -1.48 12.72 0.78
N GLU A 47 -0.36 13.44 0.97
CA GLU A 47 -0.25 14.82 0.50
C GLU A 47 -0.31 14.91 -1.03
N THR A 48 0.35 13.99 -1.75
CA THR A 48 0.28 13.94 -3.22
C THR A 48 -1.15 13.72 -3.72
N ILE A 49 -1.91 12.81 -3.09
CA ILE A 49 -3.31 12.56 -3.47
C ILE A 49 -4.16 13.80 -3.19
N LYS A 50 -3.99 14.43 -2.01
CA LYS A 50 -4.68 15.68 -1.66
C LYS A 50 -4.43 16.79 -2.66
N GLU A 51 -3.18 16.96 -3.09
CA GLU A 51 -2.81 17.96 -4.10
C GLU A 51 -3.36 17.64 -5.50
N ALA A 52 -3.42 16.36 -5.86
CA ALA A 52 -3.91 15.92 -7.16
C ALA A 52 -5.44 16.01 -7.31
N VAL A 53 -6.20 15.82 -6.22
CA VAL A 53 -7.68 15.83 -6.23
C VAL A 53 -8.27 16.67 -5.08
N PRO A 54 -7.96 17.98 -5.00
CA PRO A 54 -8.31 18.81 -3.84
C PRO A 54 -9.82 18.94 -3.62
N GLU A 55 -10.63 18.93 -4.69
CA GLU A 55 -12.10 19.04 -4.59
C GLU A 55 -12.77 17.79 -4.02
N MET A 56 -12.14 16.62 -4.19
CA MET A 56 -12.66 15.34 -3.69
C MET A 56 -12.03 14.93 -2.35
N TRP A 57 -10.97 15.60 -1.94
CA TRP A 57 -10.23 15.24 -0.74
C TRP A 57 -11.06 15.49 0.52
N SER A 58 -11.21 14.46 1.36
CA SER A 58 -11.94 14.54 2.61
C SER A 58 -11.20 13.81 3.74
N PRO A 59 -11.55 14.07 5.02
CA PRO A 59 -11.03 13.30 6.16
C PRO A 59 -11.26 11.79 6.02
N GLU A 60 -12.42 11.39 5.50
CA GLU A 60 -12.79 9.98 5.28
C GLU A 60 -11.90 9.36 4.19
N MET A 61 -11.65 10.10 3.09
CA MET A 61 -10.74 9.65 2.04
C MET A 61 -9.30 9.50 2.56
N LYS A 62 -8.82 10.46 3.35
CA LYS A 62 -7.52 10.36 4.03
C LYS A 62 -7.44 9.10 4.90
N SER A 63 -8.47 8.84 5.70
CA SER A 63 -8.54 7.67 6.58
C SER A 63 -8.52 6.37 5.77
N ALA A 64 -9.35 6.27 4.73
CA ALA A 64 -9.43 5.08 3.89
C ALA A 64 -8.10 4.77 3.18
N TRP A 65 -7.43 5.78 2.61
CA TRP A 65 -6.11 5.60 2.00
C TRP A 65 -5.03 5.26 3.03
N SER A 66 -5.11 5.85 4.22
CA SER A 66 -4.18 5.55 5.32
C SER A 66 -4.29 4.09 5.75
N GLU A 67 -5.51 3.60 5.95
CA GLU A 67 -5.77 2.22 6.34
C GLU A 67 -5.36 1.23 5.24
N ALA A 68 -5.69 1.52 3.98
CA ALA A 68 -5.28 0.70 2.85
C ALA A 68 -3.75 0.59 2.74
N TYR A 69 -3.05 1.70 2.96
CA TYR A 69 -1.58 1.73 2.99
C TYR A 69 -1.02 0.87 4.14
N ASP A 70 -1.58 1.00 5.36
CA ASP A 70 -1.12 0.23 6.52
C ASP A 70 -1.29 -1.27 6.32
N GLN A 71 -2.42 -1.70 5.76
CA GLN A 71 -2.66 -3.11 5.43
C GLN A 71 -1.67 -3.62 4.38
N LEU A 72 -1.37 -2.82 3.35
CA LEU A 72 -0.38 -3.18 2.34
C LEU A 72 1.02 -3.29 2.95
N VAL A 73 1.42 -2.34 3.79
CA VAL A 73 2.73 -2.36 4.47
C VAL A 73 2.85 -3.57 5.38
N ALA A 74 1.80 -3.92 6.12
CA ALA A 74 1.79 -5.12 6.95
C ALA A 74 2.03 -6.39 6.11
N ALA A 75 1.36 -6.51 4.95
CA ALA A 75 1.53 -7.62 4.03
C ALA A 75 2.92 -7.66 3.34
N ILE A 76 3.53 -6.51 3.08
CA ILE A 76 4.91 -6.44 2.57
C ILE A 76 5.89 -6.87 3.66
N LYS A 77 5.75 -6.34 4.87
CA LYS A 77 6.63 -6.62 6.01
C LYS A 77 6.64 -8.11 6.38
N SER A 78 5.52 -8.83 6.27
CA SER A 78 5.49 -10.29 6.49
C SER A 78 6.34 -11.08 5.47
N GLU A 79 6.66 -10.48 4.33
CA GLU A 79 7.50 -11.04 3.27
C GLU A 79 8.87 -10.36 3.16
N MET A 80 9.23 -9.42 4.04
CA MET A 80 10.55 -8.76 4.08
C MET A 80 11.61 -9.68 4.69
N LYS A 81 11.93 -10.73 3.94
CA LYS A 81 12.92 -11.76 4.28
C LYS A 81 13.74 -12.11 3.02
N PRO A 82 14.91 -12.75 3.17
CA PRO A 82 15.66 -13.25 2.01
C PRO A 82 14.77 -14.12 1.12
N SER A 83 14.90 -14.00 -0.20
CA SER A 83 14.21 -14.89 -1.13
C SER A 83 14.70 -16.32 -0.91
N SER A 84 13.78 -17.24 -0.58
CA SER A 84 14.04 -18.69 -0.57
C SER A 84 14.23 -19.25 -1.97
#